data_AF-A0A7X3L354-F1
#
_entry.id   AF-A0A7X3L354-F1
#
_cell.length_a   1.000
_cell.length_b   1.000
_cell.length_c   1.000
_cell.angle_alpha   90.00
_cell.angle_beta   90.00
_cell.angle_gamma   90.00
#
_symmetry.space_group_name_H-M   'P 1'
#
loop_
_entity.id
_entity.type
_entity.pdbx_description
1 polymer ?
#
loop_
_entity_poly.entity_id
_entity_poly.type
_entity_poly.pdbx_seq_one_letter_code
_entity_poly.pdbx_strand_id
1 'polypeptide(L)'
;MRFTRHGRHDPINFNARRQAAFARKQQRERDRYPLFAEHVAAEQHSPDEEFARRQRRSDNLERTTRSLHARIWREKRAVYFSLAAELRAEIRTKWLAWTGPTTPFYFAYIVDMVSGEAARRAEASRANMLAVRRRVLAMMPEQAALEIA
;
A
#
# COMPACT_ATOMS: atom_id res chain seq x y z
N MET A 1 -7.76 -23.31 6.27
CA MET A 1 -7.44 -22.50 5.07
C MET A 1 -5.94 -22.30 5.01
N ARG A 2 -5.33 -22.35 3.82
CA ARG A 2 -3.86 -22.22 3.61
C ARG A 2 -3.44 -20.75 3.65
N PHE A 3 -2.60 -20.33 4.59
CA PHE A 3 -2.07 -18.96 4.67
C PHE A 3 -0.57 -18.96 4.96
N THR A 4 0.19 -18.11 4.27
CA THR A 4 1.61 -17.92 4.54
C THR A 4 1.74 -17.09 5.82
N ARG A 5 2.53 -17.59 6.77
CA ARG A 5 2.86 -16.87 7.99
C ARG A 5 3.59 -15.57 7.64
N HIS A 6 3.16 -14.45 8.19
CA HIS A 6 3.89 -13.19 8.06
C HIS A 6 5.20 -13.30 8.85
N GLY A 7 6.32 -13.25 8.14
CA GLY A 7 7.67 -13.24 8.73
C GLY A 7 7.90 -11.98 9.56
N ARG A 8 8.86 -12.04 10.48
CA ARG A 8 9.43 -10.85 11.12
C ARG A 8 10.73 -10.52 10.39
N HIS A 9 10.96 -9.24 10.14
CA HIS A 9 12.20 -8.82 9.51
C HIS A 9 13.28 -8.61 10.58
N ASP A 10 14.52 -8.93 10.23
CA ASP A 10 15.65 -8.58 11.07
C ASP A 10 15.81 -7.06 11.15
N PRO A 11 16.39 -6.54 12.25
CA PRO A 11 16.75 -5.14 12.35
C PRO A 11 17.60 -4.68 11.15
N ILE A 12 17.46 -3.40 10.80
CA ILE A 12 18.19 -2.80 9.68
C ILE A 12 19.69 -2.95 9.94
N ASN A 13 20.38 -3.70 9.10
CA ASN A 13 21.84 -3.74 9.15
C ASN A 13 22.40 -2.46 8.49
N PHE A 14 22.81 -1.46 9.28
CA PHE A 14 23.46 -0.25 8.78
C PHE A 14 24.99 -0.34 8.81
N ASN A 15 25.51 -1.31 8.04
CA ASN A 15 26.94 -1.59 7.95
C ASN A 15 27.79 -0.45 7.35
N ALA A 16 29.12 -0.61 7.45
CA ALA A 16 30.10 0.35 6.96
C ALA A 16 29.86 0.80 5.51
N ARG A 17 29.47 -0.11 4.61
CA ARG A 17 29.15 0.24 3.21
C ARG A 17 27.98 1.21 3.11
N ARG A 18 26.94 1.00 3.92
CA ARG A 18 25.75 1.87 3.96
C ARG A 18 26.05 3.21 4.63
N GLN A 19 26.88 3.22 5.67
CA GLN A 19 27.36 4.46 6.30
C GLN A 19 28.18 5.31 5.32
N ALA A 20 29.11 4.70 4.59
CA ALA A 20 29.89 5.39 3.56
C ALA A 20 29.00 5.93 2.42
N ALA A 21 27.96 5.18 2.03
CA ALA A 21 26.98 5.66 1.05
C ALA A 21 26.16 6.86 1.56
N PHE A 22 25.82 6.86 2.85
CA PHE A 22 25.15 7.98 3.50
C PHE A 22 26.06 9.22 3.59
N ALA A 23 27.32 9.07 3.98
CA ALA A 23 28.30 10.16 3.98
C ALA A 23 28.48 10.77 2.57
N ARG A 24 28.57 9.93 1.53
CA ARG A 24 28.62 10.42 0.14
C ARG A 24 27.35 11.16 -0.28
N LYS A 25 26.17 10.76 0.21
CA LYS A 25 24.92 11.50 -0.02
C LYS A 25 24.99 12.88 0.63
N GLN A 26 25.42 12.95 1.88
CA GLN A 26 25.56 14.21 2.61
C GLN A 26 26.57 15.15 1.94
N GLN A 27 27.70 14.61 1.46
CA GLN A 27 28.67 15.39 0.69
C GLN A 27 28.05 15.99 -0.57
N ARG A 28 27.35 15.18 -1.38
CA ARG A 28 26.67 15.68 -2.60
C ARG A 28 25.61 16.75 -2.30
N GLU A 29 24.95 16.68 -1.16
CA GLU A 29 23.98 17.68 -0.72
C GLU A 29 24.66 19.02 -0.38
N ARG A 30 25.82 18.98 0.27
CA ARG A 30 26.65 20.18 0.53
C ARG A 30 27.21 20.77 -0.77
N ASP A 31 27.76 19.92 -1.63
CA ASP A 31 28.37 20.34 -2.90
C ASP A 31 27.36 20.99 -3.85
N ARG A 32 26.07 20.66 -3.73
CA ARG A 32 24.99 21.27 -4.51
C ARG A 32 24.79 22.75 -4.17
N TYR A 33 25.09 23.15 -2.93
CA TYR A 33 24.89 24.51 -2.43
C TYR A 33 26.17 25.02 -1.76
N PRO A 34 27.24 25.29 -2.53
CA PRO A 34 28.56 25.58 -1.97
C PRO A 34 28.60 26.83 -1.09
N LEU A 35 27.79 27.85 -1.41
CA LEU A 35 27.65 29.06 -0.58
C LEU A 35 26.96 28.82 0.77
N PHE A 36 26.25 27.71 0.89
CA PHE A 36 25.49 27.33 2.09
C PHE A 36 25.98 25.99 2.67
N ALA A 37 27.17 25.52 2.30
CA ALA A 37 27.65 24.18 2.67
C ALA A 37 27.64 23.96 4.19
N GLU A 38 28.04 24.97 4.96
CA GLU A 38 28.03 24.94 6.44
C GLU A 38 26.60 24.92 7.01
N HIS A 39 25.67 25.68 6.42
CA HIS A 39 24.27 25.67 6.83
C HIS A 39 23.62 24.32 6.55
N VAL A 40 23.90 23.74 5.36
CA VAL A 40 23.44 22.39 5.00
C VAL A 40 24.04 21.34 5.94
N ALA A 41 25.33 21.46 6.27
CA ALA A 41 25.98 20.55 7.22
C ALA A 41 25.35 20.63 8.62
N ALA A 42 25.00 21.82 9.09
CA ALA A 42 24.36 22.02 10.39
C ALA A 42 22.96 21.38 10.49
N GLU A 43 22.24 21.26 9.37
CA GLU A 43 20.93 20.59 9.32
C GLU A 43 21.03 19.07 9.10
N GLN A 44 22.21 18.56 8.73
CA GLN A 44 22.41 17.14 8.44
C GLN A 44 22.50 16.30 9.73
N HIS A 45 21.64 15.29 9.82
CA HIS A 45 21.62 14.36 10.95
C HIS A 45 22.76 13.32 10.88
N SER A 46 23.11 12.77 12.03
CA SER A 46 24.21 11.82 12.18
C SER A 46 23.88 10.44 11.56
N PRO A 47 24.90 9.58 11.32
CA PRO A 47 24.68 8.20 10.89
C PRO A 47 23.79 7.40 11.86
N ASP A 48 23.90 7.64 13.17
CA ASP A 48 23.10 6.96 14.19
C ASP A 48 21.63 7.41 14.14
N GLU A 49 21.40 8.70 13.92
CA GLU A 49 20.05 9.23 13.73
C GLU A 49 19.41 8.71 12.43
N GLU A 50 20.19 8.58 11.36
CA GLU A 50 19.75 7.94 10.11
C GLU A 50 19.35 6.49 10.35
N PHE A 51 20.19 5.74 11.06
CA PHE A 51 19.91 4.35 11.41
C PHE A 51 18.62 4.24 12.24
N ALA A 52 18.50 5.01 13.32
CA ALA A 52 17.33 5.02 14.17
C ALA A 52 16.06 5.39 13.38
N ARG A 53 16.13 6.37 12.47
CA ARG A 53 15.01 6.74 11.59
C ARG A 53 14.61 5.59 10.67
N ARG A 54 15.58 4.90 10.06
CA ARG A 54 15.31 3.73 9.19
C ARG A 54 14.70 2.58 9.96
N GLN A 55 15.20 2.31 11.17
CA GLN A 55 14.67 1.26 12.03
C GLN A 55 13.21 1.57 12.41
N ARG A 56 12.92 2.78 12.92
CA ARG A 56 11.53 3.21 13.23
C ARG A 56 10.60 3.05 12.04
N ARG A 57 11.06 3.41 10.83
CA ARG A 57 10.27 3.25 9.60
C ARG A 57 10.00 1.77 9.27
N SER A 58 11.01 0.91 9.43
CA SER A 58 10.90 -0.54 9.23
C SER A 58 9.88 -1.13 10.21
N ASP A 59 10.00 -0.82 11.50
CA ASP A 59 9.12 -1.31 12.55
C ASP A 59 7.67 -0.86 12.31
N ASN A 60 7.49 0.40 11.92
CA ASN A 60 6.18 0.94 11.62
C ASN A 60 5.55 0.27 10.39
N LEU A 61 6.34 -0.02 9.34
CA LEU A 61 5.86 -0.74 8.17
C LEU A 61 5.42 -2.16 8.53
N GLU A 62 6.21 -2.89 9.32
CA GLU A 62 5.83 -4.23 9.78
C GLU A 62 4.53 -4.18 10.58
N ARG A 63 4.46 -3.29 11.58
CA ARG A 63 3.28 -3.12 12.44
C ARG A 63 2.02 -2.80 11.64
N THR A 64 2.10 -1.82 10.73
CA THR A 64 0.94 -1.38 9.93
C THR A 64 0.52 -2.47 8.94
N THR A 65 1.47 -3.15 8.29
CA THR A 65 1.18 -4.26 7.37
C THR A 65 0.49 -5.42 8.08
N ARG A 66 1.00 -5.84 9.25
CA ARG A 66 0.38 -6.89 10.07
C ARG A 66 -1.03 -6.50 10.52
N SER A 67 -1.21 -5.26 10.95
CA SER A 67 -2.51 -4.74 11.37
C SER A 67 -3.52 -4.73 10.21
N LEU A 68 -3.08 -4.32 9.02
CA LEU A 68 -3.87 -4.33 7.80
C LEU A 68 -4.28 -5.74 7.39
N HIS A 69 -3.33 -6.69 7.37
CA HIS A 69 -3.61 -8.11 7.11
C HIS A 69 -4.63 -8.68 8.09
N ALA A 70 -4.47 -8.40 9.39
CA ALA A 70 -5.39 -8.89 10.42
C ALA A 70 -6.79 -8.29 10.27
N ARG A 71 -6.90 -6.99 9.97
CA ARG A 71 -8.17 -6.30 9.72
C ARG A 71 -8.91 -6.94 8.54
N ILE A 72 -8.24 -7.06 7.40
CA ILE A 72 -8.83 -7.63 6.18
C ILE A 72 -9.24 -9.08 6.41
N TRP A 73 -8.40 -9.86 7.10
CA TRP A 73 -8.75 -11.23 7.44
C TRP A 73 -10.04 -11.32 8.25
N ARG A 74 -10.17 -10.55 9.34
CA ARG A 74 -11.38 -10.58 10.18
C ARG A 74 -12.62 -10.16 9.39
N GLU A 75 -12.53 -9.08 8.63
CA GLU A 75 -13.61 -8.56 7.80
C GLU A 75 -14.08 -9.62 6.79
N LYS A 76 -13.17 -10.15 5.98
CA LYS A 76 -13.52 -11.06 4.88
C LYS A 76 -13.82 -12.47 5.35
N ARG A 77 -13.29 -12.87 6.51
CA ARG A 77 -13.73 -14.09 7.19
C ARG A 77 -15.19 -13.97 7.63
N ALA A 78 -15.61 -12.83 8.18
CA ALA A 78 -17.01 -12.63 8.55
C ALA A 78 -17.93 -12.73 7.33
N VAL A 79 -17.57 -12.06 6.22
CA VAL A 79 -18.29 -12.18 4.94
C VAL A 79 -18.31 -13.63 4.46
N TYR A 80 -17.17 -14.32 4.43
CA TYR A 80 -17.12 -15.72 4.02
C TYR A 80 -18.10 -16.60 4.80
N PHE A 81 -18.18 -16.45 6.12
CA PHE A 81 -19.08 -17.25 6.95
C PHE A 81 -20.55 -16.84 6.87
N SER A 82 -20.88 -15.64 6.37
CA SER A 82 -22.27 -15.24 6.12
C SER A 82 -22.83 -15.73 4.78
N LEU A 83 -21.99 -16.25 3.89
CA LEU A 83 -22.41 -16.77 2.58
C LEU A 83 -23.05 -18.16 2.68
N ALA A 84 -23.88 -18.48 1.69
CA ALA A 84 -24.45 -19.81 1.48
C ALA A 84 -23.35 -20.90 1.37
N ALA A 85 -23.71 -22.16 1.62
CA ALA A 85 -22.76 -23.27 1.67
C ALA A 85 -22.04 -23.48 0.32
N GLU A 86 -22.76 -23.28 -0.77
CA GLU A 86 -22.32 -23.45 -2.15
C GLU A 86 -21.21 -22.43 -2.50
N LEU A 87 -21.44 -21.16 -2.18
CA LEU A 87 -20.46 -20.08 -2.40
C LEU A 87 -19.22 -20.28 -1.53
N ARG A 88 -19.39 -20.74 -0.28
CA ARG A 88 -18.27 -21.07 0.61
C ARG A 88 -17.43 -22.22 0.07
N ALA A 89 -18.06 -23.22 -0.54
CA ALA A 89 -17.38 -24.34 -1.19
C ALA A 89 -16.60 -23.86 -2.42
N GLU A 90 -17.20 -23.02 -3.26
CA GLU A 90 -16.54 -22.43 -4.41
C GLU A 90 -15.28 -21.62 -4.02
N ILE A 91 -15.41 -20.73 -3.03
CA ILE A 91 -14.27 -19.95 -2.50
C ILE A 91 -13.18 -20.87 -1.98
N ARG A 92 -13.54 -21.94 -1.25
CA ARG A 92 -12.56 -22.91 -0.73
C ARG A 92 -11.82 -23.61 -1.86
N THR A 93 -12.53 -24.06 -2.90
CA THR A 93 -11.94 -24.69 -4.09
C THR A 93 -10.96 -23.73 -4.78
N LYS A 94 -11.39 -22.50 -5.06
CA LYS A 94 -10.52 -21.47 -5.67
C LYS A 94 -9.30 -21.17 -4.81
N TRP A 95 -9.45 -21.09 -3.48
CA TRP A 95 -8.34 -20.81 -2.58
C TRP A 95 -7.31 -21.95 -2.51
N LEU A 96 -7.76 -23.20 -2.56
CA LEU A 96 -6.87 -24.36 -2.59
C LEU A 96 -6.09 -24.44 -3.91
N ALA A 97 -6.74 -24.09 -5.03
CA ALA A 97 -6.11 -24.04 -6.36
C ALA A 97 -5.25 -22.79 -6.60
N TRP A 98 -5.27 -21.80 -5.70
CA TRP A 98 -4.55 -20.53 -5.87
C TRP A 98 -3.03 -20.74 -5.99
N THR A 99 -2.38 -20.07 -6.92
CA THR A 99 -0.92 -20.18 -7.15
C THR A 99 -0.15 -18.94 -6.68
N GLY A 100 -0.85 -17.84 -6.39
CA GLY A 100 -0.24 -16.60 -5.92
C GLY A 100 0.05 -16.59 -4.41
N PRO A 101 0.42 -15.41 -3.86
CA PRO A 101 0.69 -15.27 -2.44
C PRO A 101 -0.53 -15.63 -1.61
N THR A 102 -0.34 -16.44 -0.56
CA THR A 102 -1.45 -16.88 0.31
C THR A 102 -1.65 -15.92 1.48
N THR A 103 -1.89 -14.64 1.14
CA THR A 103 -2.14 -13.57 2.12
C THR A 103 -3.64 -13.28 2.28
N PRO A 104 -4.06 -12.59 3.35
CA PRO A 104 -5.46 -12.17 3.51
C PRO A 104 -6.00 -11.31 2.36
N PHE A 105 -5.15 -10.55 1.67
CA PHE A 105 -5.55 -9.75 0.51
C PHE A 105 -6.05 -10.60 -0.66
N TYR A 106 -5.34 -11.67 -1.00
CA TYR A 106 -5.74 -12.53 -2.11
C TYR A 106 -6.93 -13.41 -1.74
N PHE A 107 -7.02 -13.82 -0.47
CA PHE A 107 -8.24 -14.46 0.02
C PHE A 107 -9.45 -13.50 -0.08
N ALA A 108 -9.28 -12.25 0.37
CA ALA A 108 -10.29 -11.20 0.26
C ALA A 108 -10.76 -10.99 -1.18
N TYR A 109 -9.82 -10.94 -2.13
CA TYR A 109 -10.11 -10.84 -3.55
C TYR A 109 -11.04 -11.96 -4.02
N ILE A 110 -10.74 -13.22 -3.69
CA ILE A 110 -11.58 -14.36 -4.09
C ILE A 110 -12.96 -14.27 -3.44
N VAL A 111 -13.02 -13.94 -2.15
CA VAL A 111 -14.30 -13.74 -1.44
C VAL A 111 -15.13 -12.66 -2.13
N ASP A 112 -14.52 -11.51 -2.45
CA ASP A 112 -15.22 -10.38 -3.06
C ASP A 112 -15.70 -10.71 -4.49
N MET A 113 -14.94 -11.49 -5.25
CA MET A 113 -15.32 -11.92 -6.59
C MET A 113 -16.51 -12.88 -6.55
N VAL A 114 -16.47 -13.91 -5.69
CA VAL A 114 -17.53 -14.93 -5.61
C VAL A 114 -18.80 -14.38 -4.96
N SER A 115 -18.68 -13.50 -3.97
CA SER A 115 -19.84 -12.87 -3.31
C SER A 115 -20.52 -11.79 -4.15
N GLY A 116 -19.94 -11.36 -5.27
CA GLY A 116 -20.43 -10.25 -6.08
C GLY A 116 -20.12 -8.85 -5.52
N GLU A 117 -19.48 -8.76 -4.34
CA GLU A 117 -19.03 -7.50 -3.73
C GLU A 117 -18.09 -6.70 -4.65
N ALA A 118 -17.24 -7.38 -5.42
CA ALA A 118 -16.37 -6.75 -6.40
C ALA A 118 -17.18 -6.05 -7.51
N ALA A 119 -18.18 -6.73 -8.07
CA ALA A 119 -19.05 -6.17 -9.10
C ALA A 119 -19.85 -4.97 -8.56
N ARG A 120 -20.38 -5.09 -7.34
CA ARG A 120 -21.13 -3.98 -6.70
C ARG A 120 -20.27 -2.74 -6.50
N ARG A 121 -19.02 -2.90 -6.03
CA ARG A 121 -18.08 -1.79 -5.87
C ARG A 121 -17.68 -1.16 -7.20
N ALA A 122 -17.49 -1.97 -8.24
CA ALA A 122 -17.17 -1.47 -9.57
C ALA A 122 -18.32 -0.62 -10.13
N GLU A 123 -19.57 -1.04 -9.93
CA GLU A 123 -20.75 -0.27 -10.33
C GLU A 123 -20.85 1.06 -9.57
N ALA A 124 -20.71 1.03 -8.25
CA ALA A 124 -20.71 2.24 -7.43
C ALA A 124 -19.60 3.22 -7.84
N SER A 125 -18.40 2.71 -8.16
CA SER A 125 -17.29 3.52 -8.64
C SER A 125 -17.59 4.19 -9.99
N ARG A 126 -18.14 3.43 -10.96
CA ARG A 126 -18.57 3.97 -12.26
C ARG A 126 -19.62 5.06 -12.08
N ALA A 127 -20.64 4.82 -11.25
CA ALA A 127 -21.68 5.80 -10.95
C ALA A 127 -21.11 7.10 -10.36
N ASN A 128 -20.17 6.97 -9.40
CA ASN A 128 -19.49 8.12 -8.80
C ASN A 128 -18.65 8.89 -9.83
N MET A 129 -17.88 8.19 -10.65
CA MET A 129 -17.07 8.81 -11.71
C MET A 129 -17.95 9.59 -12.70
N LEU A 130 -19.09 9.04 -13.11
CA LEU A 130 -20.05 9.73 -13.98
C LEU A 130 -20.68 10.96 -13.30
N ALA A 131 -20.96 10.88 -11.99
CA ALA A 131 -21.46 12.03 -11.23
C ALA A 131 -20.42 13.16 -11.15
N VAL A 132 -19.16 12.82 -10.88
CA VAL A 132 -18.05 13.79 -10.86
C VAL A 132 -17.85 14.39 -12.25
N ARG A 133 -17.80 13.58 -13.31
CA ARG A 133 -17.66 14.07 -14.70
C ARG A 133 -18.78 15.04 -15.08
N ARG A 134 -20.04 14.72 -14.76
CA ARG A 134 -21.18 15.61 -15.01
C ARG A 134 -21.03 16.95 -14.27
N ARG A 135 -20.61 16.92 -13.01
CA ARG A 135 -20.36 18.14 -12.23
C ARG A 135 -19.26 18.99 -12.85
N VAL A 136 -18.14 18.38 -13.24
CA VAL A 136 -17.01 19.10 -13.87
C VAL A 136 -17.45 19.75 -15.18
N LEU A 137 -18.11 19.01 -16.07
CA LEU A 137 -18.60 19.55 -17.35
C LEU A 137 -19.56 20.74 -17.16
N ALA A 138 -20.45 20.67 -16.16
CA ALA A 138 -21.37 21.78 -15.84
C ALA A 138 -20.68 23.04 -15.30
N MET A 139 -19.43 22.94 -14.82
CA MET A 139 -18.64 24.06 -14.31
C MET A 139 -17.64 24.60 -15.33
N MET A 140 -17.52 23.97 -16.51
CA MET A 140 -16.60 24.39 -17.56
C MET A 140 -17.26 25.44 -18.49
N PRO A 141 -16.51 26.46 -18.95
CA PRO A 141 -17.02 27.41 -19.93
C PRO A 141 -17.38 26.67 -21.23
N GLU A 142 -18.45 27.11 -21.91
CA GLU A 142 -19.07 26.40 -23.04
C GLU A 142 -18.07 25.99 -24.14
N GLN A 143 -17.02 26.79 -24.34
CA GLN A 143 -15.98 26.55 -25.34
C GLN A 143 -15.09 25.33 -25.03
N ALA A 144 -14.90 25.00 -23.74
CA ALA A 144 -14.10 23.85 -23.31
C ALA A 144 -14.93 22.55 -23.20
N ALA A 145 -16.26 22.66 -23.11
CA ALA A 145 -17.16 21.50 -23.03
C ALA A 145 -17.30 20.76 -24.38
N LEU A 146 -17.14 21.48 -25.50
CA LEU A 146 -17.25 20.95 -26.86
C LEU A 146 -15.98 20.21 -27.34
N GLU A 147 -14.80 20.52 -26.81
CA GLU A 147 -13.53 19.90 -27.21
C GLU A 147 -13.26 18.53 -26.54
N ILE A 148 -14.00 18.19 -25.48
CA ILE A 148 -13.80 16.98 -24.65
C ILE A 148 -14.93 15.94 -24.84
N ALA A 149 -15.94 16.27 -25.67
CA ALA A 149 -17.13 15.46 -25.90
C ALA A 149 -16.85 14.18 -26.69
#